data_AF-A0AAV3T356-F1
#
_entry.id   AF-A0AAV3T356-F1
#
_cell.length_a   1.000
_cell.length_b   1.000
_cell.length_c   1.000
_cell.angle_alpha   90.00
_cell.angle_beta   90.00
_cell.angle_gamma   90.00
#
_symmetry.space_group_name_H-M   'P 1'
#
loop_
_entity.id
_entity.type
_entity.pdbx_description
1 polymer ?
#
loop_
_entity_poly.entity_id
_entity_poly.type
_entity_poly.pdbx_seq_one_letter_code
_entity_poly.pdbx_strand_id
1 'polypeptide(L)'
;MKRRALLSSLAAGGAAALAGCNERGNATNGTTTGDGDSTRTTTPTPADAPTPPDTGLADATTAVFETRDRTMSLLGGRRRLPSGLVVRAWLSATATADHPARVTATLTNDTDYDTTLRLGDVSPFTPTPHGFRERDYDHALYLAPTDGHEFAGRTPAVARADSGWYLDSRTDRWQPEAVELASGETLVGEFAVVPREPGAIPTGRYAFGEADDPLTLSVWQTSQPGPTEGSAFENATPPAFDERSPAWYHDATPETQAFLRPSAERVDAPAAVSFTLHNHRTEPLSGNVYDWTLSKQFEGEWYRIAPWAIPVPLTPLAPGDTHTWTLKAFDGPRVECEDAIAPGHLGGGRYAFHVNMASENGPTHAALFDLDAPAASVTPTEDVSIEREYRLVRASTPDDGGDRATLVVQRTDDADARLLPEQVMQPRNRGLRNTLPFFEEGIQKVRLRTTDGVVDDALRGSEADRAFRFGDEAFAAWRA
;
A
#
# COMPACT_ATOMS: atom_id res chain seq x y z
N MET A 1 31.42 37.85 -11.27
CA MET A 1 32.66 37.14 -11.71
C MET A 1 32.22 35.72 -12.06
N LYS A 2 32.44 35.17 -13.27
CA LYS A 2 33.61 34.33 -13.67
C LYS A 2 34.06 33.41 -12.52
N ARG A 3 34.11 32.07 -12.62
CA ARG A 3 34.01 31.03 -13.71
C ARG A 3 32.99 29.95 -13.25
N ARG A 4 32.51 28.90 -13.96
CA ARG A 4 32.51 28.26 -15.32
C ARG A 4 31.25 27.30 -15.30
N ALA A 5 30.57 26.75 -16.33
CA ALA A 5 30.86 25.99 -17.57
C ALA A 5 31.59 24.64 -17.33
N LEU A 6 31.32 23.49 -17.98
CA LEU A 6 30.71 23.11 -19.27
C LEU A 6 29.97 21.75 -19.12
N LEU A 7 29.26 21.13 -20.09
CA LEU A 7 28.41 21.51 -21.24
C LEU A 7 28.00 20.18 -21.93
N SER A 8 26.75 20.00 -22.33
CA SER A 8 26.24 18.82 -23.06
C SER A 8 26.05 19.11 -24.57
N SER A 9 26.62 18.31 -25.48
CA SER A 9 26.25 18.38 -26.91
C SER A 9 26.69 17.18 -27.78
N LEU A 10 25.71 16.54 -28.41
CA LEU A 10 25.66 16.15 -29.84
C LEU A 10 26.83 15.39 -30.50
N ALA A 11 26.51 14.21 -31.04
CA ALA A 11 26.72 13.90 -32.46
C ALA A 11 25.69 12.86 -32.94
N ALA A 12 25.24 12.96 -34.20
CA ALA A 12 24.34 11.98 -34.82
C ALA A 12 24.68 11.83 -36.32
N GLY A 13 24.41 10.65 -36.88
CA GLY A 13 24.46 10.38 -38.32
C GLY A 13 25.57 9.42 -38.76
N GLY A 14 25.24 8.51 -39.70
CA GLY A 14 26.19 7.61 -40.35
C GLY A 14 25.61 6.21 -40.59
N ALA A 15 25.02 5.99 -41.78
CA ALA A 15 24.59 4.66 -42.24
C ALA A 15 24.98 4.44 -43.70
N ALA A 16 25.88 3.48 -43.94
CA ALA A 16 26.13 2.84 -45.23
C ALA A 16 26.99 1.59 -45.00
N ALA A 17 26.82 0.55 -45.81
CA ALA A 17 27.62 -0.68 -45.75
C ALA A 17 28.78 -0.65 -46.77
N LEU A 18 29.78 -1.51 -46.58
CA LEU A 18 30.29 -2.42 -47.62
C LEU A 18 31.25 -3.47 -47.01
N ALA A 19 31.56 -4.51 -47.79
CA ALA A 19 32.23 -5.73 -47.31
C ALA A 19 33.77 -5.68 -47.39
N GLY A 20 34.44 -6.55 -46.63
CA GLY A 20 35.88 -6.78 -46.72
C GLY A 20 36.32 -8.07 -46.02
N CYS A 21 36.43 -9.17 -46.77
CA CYS A 21 37.05 -10.41 -46.27
C CYS A 21 38.55 -10.39 -46.50
N ASN A 22 39.33 -10.98 -45.58
CA ASN A 22 40.67 -11.50 -45.86
C ASN A 22 41.04 -12.58 -44.84
N GLU A 23 41.64 -13.67 -45.31
CA GLU A 23 42.04 -14.82 -44.49
C GLU A 23 43.46 -14.69 -43.91
N ARG A 24 43.69 -15.32 -42.76
CA ARG A 24 44.79 -16.27 -42.41
C ARG A 24 45.42 -16.01 -41.03
N GLY A 25 45.46 -17.07 -40.23
CA GLY A 25 46.16 -17.09 -38.93
C GLY A 25 45.78 -18.30 -38.10
N ASN A 26 46.29 -19.49 -38.44
CA ASN A 26 45.95 -20.72 -37.71
C ASN A 26 46.72 -20.81 -36.38
N ALA A 27 46.01 -20.75 -35.24
CA ALA A 27 46.56 -21.02 -33.92
C ALA A 27 45.47 -21.59 -33.00
N THR A 28 45.46 -22.91 -32.84
CA THR A 28 44.63 -23.60 -31.83
C THR A 28 45.07 -23.22 -30.42
N ASN A 29 44.17 -22.65 -29.64
CA ASN A 29 44.14 -22.78 -28.18
C ASN A 29 42.68 -22.98 -27.78
N GLY A 30 42.41 -24.03 -26.98
CA GLY A 30 41.06 -24.38 -26.60
C GLY A 30 40.53 -23.43 -25.54
N THR A 31 39.58 -22.57 -25.89
CA THR A 31 38.68 -21.97 -24.90
C THR A 31 37.75 -23.06 -24.42
N THR A 32 37.92 -23.52 -23.18
CA THR A 32 37.00 -24.46 -22.54
C THR A 32 35.60 -23.85 -22.54
N THR A 33 34.65 -24.47 -23.25
CA THR A 33 33.24 -24.17 -23.05
C THR A 33 32.92 -24.51 -21.60
N GLY A 34 32.45 -23.52 -20.83
CA GLY A 34 31.95 -23.80 -19.49
C GLY A 34 30.68 -24.63 -19.60
N ASP A 35 30.63 -25.77 -18.93
CA ASP A 35 29.42 -26.59 -18.82
C ASP A 35 28.36 -25.83 -18.02
N GLY A 36 27.58 -25.01 -18.73
CA GLY A 36 26.36 -24.42 -18.22
C GLY A 36 25.31 -25.52 -18.13
N ASP A 37 25.03 -25.98 -16.92
CA ASP A 37 24.08 -27.04 -16.61
C ASP A 37 22.64 -26.61 -16.96
N SER A 38 22.29 -26.82 -18.24
CA SER A 38 21.00 -26.54 -18.87
C SER A 38 20.26 -27.86 -19.04
N THR A 39 19.21 -28.06 -18.25
CA THR A 39 18.35 -29.24 -18.35
C THR A 39 17.24 -28.97 -19.37
N ARG A 40 17.14 -29.83 -20.39
CA ARG A 40 15.97 -29.94 -21.27
C ARG A 40 15.09 -31.08 -20.78
N THR A 41 13.92 -30.73 -20.24
CA THR A 41 12.95 -31.68 -19.69
C THR A 41 12.06 -32.25 -20.80
N THR A 42 11.35 -33.35 -20.52
CA THR A 42 10.24 -33.84 -21.34
C THR A 42 8.94 -33.67 -20.55
N THR A 43 8.14 -32.70 -20.95
CA THR A 43 7.30 -31.92 -20.01
C THR A 43 5.80 -32.02 -20.38
N PRO A 44 4.87 -31.96 -19.41
CA PRO A 44 3.43 -31.91 -19.68
C PRO A 44 3.00 -30.76 -20.60
N THR A 45 1.90 -30.97 -21.32
CA THR A 45 1.21 -29.89 -22.05
C THR A 45 0.50 -28.99 -21.03
N PRO A 46 0.25 -27.68 -21.28
CA PRO A 46 -0.44 -26.80 -20.32
C PRO A 46 -1.85 -27.25 -19.88
N ALA A 47 -2.45 -28.22 -20.57
CA ALA A 47 -3.71 -28.86 -20.19
C ALA A 47 -3.55 -29.98 -19.15
N ASP A 48 -2.35 -30.55 -19.01
CA ASP A 48 -2.01 -31.62 -18.07
C ASP A 48 -1.35 -31.07 -16.79
N ALA A 49 -0.80 -29.85 -16.84
CA ALA A 49 -0.17 -29.18 -15.71
C ALA A 49 -1.19 -28.84 -14.60
N PRO A 50 -0.80 -28.93 -13.31
CA PRO A 50 -1.68 -28.58 -12.21
C PRO A 50 -1.98 -27.08 -12.23
N THR A 51 -3.24 -26.71 -11.97
CA THR A 51 -3.68 -25.32 -11.89
C THR A 51 -3.78 -24.84 -10.44
N PRO A 52 -3.51 -23.55 -10.16
CA PRO A 52 -3.84 -22.96 -8.86
C PRO A 52 -5.35 -23.01 -8.62
N PRO A 53 -5.80 -23.08 -7.36
CA PRO A 53 -7.21 -22.95 -7.01
C PRO A 53 -7.74 -21.56 -7.38
N ASP A 54 -9.06 -21.43 -7.51
CA ASP A 54 -9.70 -20.11 -7.63
C ASP A 54 -9.64 -19.38 -6.28
N THR A 55 -8.91 -18.27 -6.25
CA THR A 55 -8.68 -17.39 -5.10
C THR A 55 -9.49 -16.09 -5.18
N GLY A 56 -10.37 -15.97 -6.17
CA GLY A 56 -11.12 -14.75 -6.46
C GLY A 56 -10.19 -13.57 -6.80
N LEU A 57 -10.51 -12.39 -6.25
CA LEU A 57 -9.81 -11.15 -6.58
C LEU A 57 -8.40 -11.03 -5.99
N ALA A 58 -8.05 -11.85 -4.99
CA ALA A 58 -6.91 -11.59 -4.10
C ALA A 58 -5.60 -12.32 -4.47
N ASP A 59 -5.61 -13.22 -5.46
CA ASP A 59 -4.46 -14.00 -5.97
C ASP A 59 -3.54 -14.58 -4.88
N ALA A 60 -4.16 -15.13 -3.82
CA ALA A 60 -3.49 -15.62 -2.63
C ALA A 60 -4.13 -16.91 -2.09
N THR A 61 -3.29 -17.82 -1.58
CA THR A 61 -3.72 -19.10 -1.01
C THR A 61 -3.24 -19.24 0.42
N THR A 62 -4.06 -19.86 1.28
CA THR A 62 -3.82 -19.91 2.74
C THR A 62 -3.96 -21.33 3.29
N ALA A 63 -3.07 -21.72 4.19
CA ALA A 63 -3.06 -23.00 4.88
C ALA A 63 -2.98 -22.79 6.40
N VAL A 64 -3.94 -23.36 7.13
CA VAL A 64 -3.89 -23.47 8.60
C VAL A 64 -3.22 -24.80 8.96
N PHE A 65 -2.15 -24.77 9.76
CA PHE A 65 -1.35 -25.96 10.06
C PHE A 65 -2.02 -26.86 11.10
N GLU A 66 -2.05 -28.17 10.82
CA GLU A 66 -2.57 -29.18 11.78
C GLU A 66 -1.57 -29.48 12.90
N THR A 67 -0.27 -29.27 12.63
CA THR A 67 0.84 -29.66 13.51
C THR A 67 1.21 -28.63 14.58
N ARG A 68 0.77 -27.37 14.43
CA ARG A 68 1.15 -26.25 15.29
C ARG A 68 0.26 -25.05 15.03
N ASP A 69 0.14 -24.17 16.02
CA ASP A 69 -0.64 -22.93 15.97
C ASP A 69 -0.02 -21.89 15.02
N ARG A 70 -0.17 -22.12 13.72
CA ARG A 70 0.31 -21.26 12.63
C ARG A 70 -0.62 -21.32 11.42
N THR A 71 -0.94 -20.14 10.91
CA THR A 71 -1.52 -19.97 9.57
C THR A 71 -0.45 -19.38 8.67
N MET A 72 -0.41 -19.82 7.42
CA MET A 72 0.50 -19.33 6.40
C MET A 72 -0.30 -18.96 5.16
N SER A 73 0.01 -17.82 4.54
CA SER A 73 -0.56 -17.41 3.26
C SER A 73 0.54 -17.08 2.26
N LEU A 74 0.35 -17.45 1.01
CA LEU A 74 1.23 -17.17 -0.10
C LEU A 74 0.66 -16.00 -0.92
N LEU A 75 1.47 -14.96 -1.06
CA LEU A 75 1.21 -13.69 -1.74
C LEU A 75 2.20 -13.54 -2.91
N GLY A 76 1.84 -12.75 -3.93
CA GLY A 76 2.67 -12.60 -5.13
C GLY A 76 2.80 -13.89 -5.93
N GLY A 77 1.79 -14.78 -5.85
CA GLY A 77 1.84 -16.12 -6.44
C GLY A 77 1.96 -16.12 -7.96
N ARG A 78 1.44 -15.09 -8.64
CA ARG A 78 1.43 -14.99 -10.10
C ARG A 78 2.29 -13.82 -10.60
N ARG A 79 3.35 -14.13 -11.35
CA ARG A 79 4.30 -13.13 -11.89
C ARG A 79 4.54 -13.38 -13.38
N ARG A 80 4.40 -12.33 -14.21
CA ARG A 80 4.88 -12.38 -15.61
C ARG A 80 6.30 -11.80 -15.69
N LEU A 81 7.22 -12.56 -16.25
CA LEU A 81 8.62 -12.19 -16.39
C LEU A 81 8.83 -11.29 -17.63
N PRO A 82 9.91 -10.48 -17.69
CA PRO A 82 10.24 -9.68 -18.88
C PRO A 82 10.46 -10.49 -20.16
N SER A 83 10.75 -11.80 -20.05
CA SER A 83 10.83 -12.76 -21.16
C SER A 83 9.46 -13.18 -21.71
N GLY A 84 8.36 -12.73 -21.12
CA GLY A 84 6.99 -13.15 -21.48
C GLY A 84 6.50 -14.42 -20.78
N LEU A 85 7.40 -15.20 -20.17
CA LEU A 85 7.08 -16.39 -19.37
C LEU A 85 6.26 -16.03 -18.13
N VAL A 86 5.43 -16.95 -17.66
CA VAL A 86 4.54 -16.78 -16.50
C VAL A 86 4.91 -17.78 -15.42
N VAL A 87 5.19 -17.27 -14.22
CA VAL A 87 5.27 -18.05 -12.98
C VAL A 87 3.90 -18.03 -12.32
N ARG A 88 3.45 -19.18 -11.82
CA ARG A 88 2.35 -19.32 -10.85
C ARG A 88 2.82 -20.15 -9.67
N ALA A 89 2.45 -19.79 -8.45
CA ALA A 89 2.80 -20.50 -7.22
C ALA A 89 1.66 -20.40 -6.21
N TRP A 90 1.38 -21.48 -5.49
CA TRP A 90 0.30 -21.54 -4.50
C TRP A 90 0.58 -22.60 -3.42
N LEU A 91 -0.01 -22.44 -2.23
CA LEU A 91 -0.01 -23.46 -1.20
C LEU A 91 -0.93 -24.61 -1.64
N SER A 92 -0.34 -25.77 -1.90
CA SER A 92 -1.01 -26.97 -2.40
C SER A 92 -1.35 -27.98 -1.30
N ALA A 93 -0.65 -27.93 -0.17
CA ALA A 93 -0.98 -28.73 1.02
C ALA A 93 -0.57 -28.02 2.32
N THR A 94 -1.30 -28.27 3.42
CA THR A 94 -0.96 -27.78 4.77
C THR A 94 0.12 -28.64 5.45
N ALA A 95 0.65 -28.19 6.59
CA ALA A 95 1.62 -28.94 7.39
C ALA A 95 0.95 -29.96 8.32
N THR A 96 0.95 -31.22 7.88
CA THR A 96 0.34 -32.37 8.55
C THR A 96 1.38 -33.17 9.35
N ALA A 97 0.94 -34.24 10.01
CA ALA A 97 1.84 -35.19 10.68
C ALA A 97 2.81 -35.89 9.70
N ASP A 98 2.40 -36.04 8.43
CA ASP A 98 3.07 -36.89 7.44
C ASP A 98 3.87 -36.10 6.39
N HIS A 99 3.62 -34.79 6.25
CA HIS A 99 4.42 -33.91 5.40
C HIS A 99 4.41 -32.43 5.89
N PRO A 100 5.44 -31.64 5.54
CA PRO A 100 5.40 -30.18 5.68
C PRO A 100 4.30 -29.56 4.81
N ALA A 101 4.02 -28.27 5.03
CA ALA A 101 3.24 -27.49 4.08
C ALA A 101 3.95 -27.48 2.72
N ARG A 102 3.19 -27.54 1.64
CA ARG A 102 3.72 -27.61 0.27
C ARG A 102 3.31 -26.40 -0.54
N VAL A 103 4.26 -25.90 -1.34
CA VAL A 103 4.02 -24.96 -2.43
C VAL A 103 4.16 -25.74 -3.73
N THR A 104 3.15 -25.68 -4.59
CA THR A 104 3.28 -26.08 -5.99
C THR A 104 3.43 -24.82 -6.83
N ALA A 105 4.31 -24.87 -7.82
CA ALA A 105 4.50 -23.78 -8.76
C ALA A 105 4.69 -24.31 -10.19
N THR A 106 4.35 -23.47 -11.17
CA THR A 106 4.57 -23.71 -12.59
C THR A 106 5.37 -22.57 -13.21
N LEU A 107 6.17 -22.91 -14.23
CA LEU A 107 6.83 -21.97 -15.12
C LEU A 107 6.37 -22.26 -16.56
N THR A 108 5.54 -21.39 -17.11
CA THR A 108 4.90 -21.55 -18.43
C THR A 108 5.48 -20.58 -19.46
N ASN A 109 5.81 -21.09 -20.65
CA ASN A 109 6.18 -20.28 -21.82
C ASN A 109 4.94 -19.91 -22.66
N ASP A 110 4.20 -18.89 -22.20
CA ASP A 110 3.09 -18.25 -22.91
C ASP A 110 3.56 -17.38 -24.12
N THR A 111 4.52 -17.86 -24.92
CA THR A 111 5.06 -17.18 -26.11
C THR A 111 5.22 -18.13 -27.30
N ASP A 112 5.21 -17.58 -28.52
CA ASP A 112 5.34 -18.32 -29.78
C ASP A 112 6.77 -18.85 -30.07
N TYR A 113 7.71 -18.74 -29.11
CA TYR A 113 9.13 -19.03 -29.32
C TYR A 113 9.77 -19.79 -28.15
N ASP A 114 10.68 -20.71 -28.47
CA ASP A 114 11.51 -21.41 -27.50
C ASP A 114 12.39 -20.40 -26.73
N THR A 115 12.40 -20.48 -25.40
CA THR A 115 13.05 -19.51 -24.51
C THR A 115 13.98 -20.18 -23.50
N THR A 116 15.24 -19.76 -23.48
CA THR A 116 16.18 -20.08 -22.39
C THR A 116 16.04 -19.06 -21.27
N LEU A 117 15.73 -19.50 -20.05
CA LEU A 117 15.61 -18.65 -18.86
C LEU A 117 16.69 -19.00 -17.84
N ARG A 118 17.42 -17.99 -17.34
CA ARG A 118 18.25 -18.13 -16.12
C ARG A 118 17.36 -18.00 -14.89
N LEU A 119 17.51 -18.91 -13.94
CA LEU A 119 16.60 -19.02 -12.79
C LEU A 119 17.01 -18.19 -11.56
N GLY A 120 18.18 -17.54 -11.59
CA GLY A 120 18.76 -16.81 -10.44
C GLY A 120 17.80 -15.88 -9.70
N ASP A 121 17.00 -15.11 -10.45
CA ASP A 121 16.08 -14.07 -9.94
C ASP A 121 14.59 -14.46 -10.07
N VAL A 122 14.33 -15.75 -10.30
CA VAL A 122 13.02 -16.31 -10.65
C VAL A 122 12.49 -17.18 -9.52
N SER A 123 12.04 -16.58 -8.42
CA SER A 123 11.35 -17.29 -7.33
C SER A 123 10.06 -17.96 -7.82
N PRO A 124 9.71 -19.18 -7.37
CA PRO A 124 10.42 -20.04 -6.41
C PRO A 124 11.53 -20.92 -7.01
N PHE A 125 11.87 -20.74 -8.29
CA PHE A 125 12.76 -21.61 -9.05
C PHE A 125 14.27 -21.30 -8.91
N THR A 126 14.67 -20.42 -7.99
CA THR A 126 16.08 -20.02 -7.81
C THR A 126 16.97 -21.20 -7.34
N PRO A 127 18.30 -21.18 -7.58
CA PRO A 127 19.19 -22.32 -7.30
C PRO A 127 19.08 -22.92 -5.88
N THR A 128 18.78 -22.10 -4.88
CA THR A 128 18.47 -22.51 -3.50
C THR A 128 17.39 -21.58 -2.94
N PRO A 129 16.08 -21.87 -3.10
CA PRO A 129 15.03 -20.92 -2.77
C PRO A 129 14.91 -20.72 -1.27
N HIS A 130 15.07 -19.48 -0.85
CA HIS A 130 14.92 -19.07 0.53
C HIS A 130 14.35 -17.65 0.62
N GLY A 131 13.69 -17.37 1.73
CA GLY A 131 13.04 -16.10 2.01
C GLY A 131 13.33 -15.63 3.43
N PHE A 132 13.58 -14.33 3.56
CA PHE A 132 13.96 -13.70 4.83
C PHE A 132 12.78 -12.94 5.41
N ARG A 133 12.64 -13.01 6.74
CA ARG A 133 11.58 -12.36 7.51
C ARG A 133 11.91 -10.89 7.71
N GLU A 134 11.34 -9.97 6.93
CA GLU A 134 11.49 -8.52 7.18
C GLU A 134 12.97 -8.03 7.30
N ARG A 135 13.91 -8.70 6.61
CA ARG A 135 15.39 -8.54 6.68
C ARG A 135 16.10 -9.10 7.93
N ASP A 136 15.41 -9.92 8.72
CA ASP A 136 16.01 -10.90 9.63
C ASP A 136 16.63 -12.05 8.82
N TYR A 137 17.96 -12.11 8.80
CA TYR A 137 18.73 -13.11 8.05
C TYR A 137 18.95 -14.42 8.80
N ASP A 138 18.74 -14.44 10.13
CA ASP A 138 18.96 -15.61 10.97
C ASP A 138 17.78 -16.59 10.86
N HIS A 139 16.57 -16.07 10.63
CA HIS A 139 15.33 -16.85 10.52
C HIS A 139 14.86 -17.02 9.07
N ALA A 140 15.62 -17.73 8.23
CA ALA A 140 15.21 -18.04 6.85
C ALA A 140 14.21 -19.21 6.76
N LEU A 141 13.21 -19.08 5.88
CA LEU A 141 12.43 -20.21 5.35
C LEU A 141 12.98 -20.64 3.99
N TYR A 142 12.93 -21.94 3.70
CA TYR A 142 13.33 -22.54 2.43
C TYR A 142 12.12 -23.13 1.72
N LEU A 143 12.11 -23.05 0.38
CA LEU A 143 11.28 -23.90 -0.46
C LEU A 143 12.19 -25.02 -0.96
N ALA A 144 12.18 -26.12 -0.21
CA ALA A 144 13.01 -27.29 -0.46
C ALA A 144 12.34 -28.18 -1.52
N PRO A 145 12.93 -28.43 -2.71
CA PRO A 145 12.32 -29.29 -3.72
C PRO A 145 11.97 -30.68 -3.17
N THR A 146 10.87 -31.23 -3.66
CA THR A 146 10.41 -32.59 -3.34
C THR A 146 10.63 -33.52 -4.53
N ASP A 147 10.36 -34.82 -4.36
CA ASP A 147 10.34 -35.78 -5.47
C ASP A 147 9.23 -35.50 -6.51
N GLY A 148 8.30 -34.56 -6.22
CA GLY A 148 7.31 -34.03 -7.16
C GLY A 148 7.80 -32.81 -7.97
N HIS A 149 9.10 -32.49 -7.94
CA HIS A 149 9.69 -31.38 -8.69
C HIS A 149 10.41 -31.89 -9.95
N GLU A 150 9.88 -31.59 -11.14
CA GLU A 150 10.22 -32.28 -12.40
C GLU A 150 11.68 -32.10 -12.87
N PHE A 151 12.33 -30.99 -12.53
CA PHE A 151 13.65 -30.59 -13.02
C PHE A 151 14.66 -30.23 -11.93
N ALA A 152 14.41 -30.65 -10.67
CA ALA A 152 15.36 -30.44 -9.58
C ALA A 152 16.54 -31.39 -9.74
N GLY A 153 17.76 -30.85 -9.78
CA GLY A 153 18.97 -31.67 -9.82
C GLY A 153 19.19 -32.46 -8.53
N ARG A 154 18.68 -31.99 -7.38
CA ARG A 154 18.77 -32.66 -6.07
C ARG A 154 17.57 -32.36 -5.15
N THR A 155 16.89 -33.39 -4.67
CA THR A 155 15.96 -33.32 -3.52
C THR A 155 16.76 -33.21 -2.20
N PRO A 156 16.67 -32.11 -1.43
CA PRO A 156 17.21 -32.06 -0.07
C PRO A 156 16.44 -32.93 0.94
N ALA A 157 17.14 -33.43 1.95
CA ALA A 157 16.51 -34.14 3.07
C ALA A 157 15.72 -33.18 3.97
N VAL A 158 14.48 -33.57 4.31
CA VAL A 158 13.58 -32.88 5.23
C VAL A 158 13.16 -33.86 6.32
N ALA A 159 13.24 -33.43 7.58
CA ALA A 159 12.92 -34.24 8.74
C ALA A 159 11.92 -33.53 9.67
N ARG A 160 11.41 -34.26 10.67
CA ARG A 160 10.42 -33.78 11.63
C ARG A 160 10.92 -33.96 13.06
N ALA A 161 10.84 -32.88 13.84
CA ALA A 161 10.97 -32.87 15.29
C ALA A 161 9.61 -32.55 15.94
N ASP A 162 9.54 -32.54 17.27
CA ASP A 162 8.33 -32.15 18.02
C ASP A 162 7.89 -30.69 17.73
N SER A 163 8.84 -29.83 17.38
CA SER A 163 8.61 -28.44 16.94
C SER A 163 8.10 -28.31 15.49
N GLY A 164 8.05 -29.43 14.75
CA GLY A 164 7.59 -29.54 13.37
C GLY A 164 8.69 -29.92 12.38
N TRP A 165 8.39 -29.71 11.10
CA TRP A 165 9.28 -30.01 9.97
C TRP A 165 10.42 -28.99 9.85
N TYR A 166 11.62 -29.46 9.45
CA TYR A 166 12.84 -28.66 9.24
C TYR A 166 13.75 -29.25 8.14
N LEU A 167 14.72 -28.47 7.67
CA LEU A 167 15.68 -28.85 6.62
C LEU A 167 16.89 -29.65 7.18
N ASP A 168 16.89 -30.97 7.01
CA ASP A 168 17.89 -31.91 7.56
C ASP A 168 19.11 -32.12 6.63
N SER A 169 19.23 -31.33 5.55
CA SER A 169 20.41 -31.31 4.68
C SER A 169 21.28 -30.06 4.91
N ARG A 170 22.42 -30.01 4.21
CA ARG A 170 23.07 -28.73 3.91
C ARG A 170 22.29 -28.00 2.80
N THR A 171 22.29 -26.67 2.88
CA THR A 171 21.86 -25.79 1.79
C THR A 171 22.88 -25.85 0.66
N ASP A 172 22.42 -26.11 -0.55
CA ASP A 172 23.23 -26.30 -1.75
C ASP A 172 22.37 -25.97 -2.99
N ARG A 173 22.95 -25.98 -4.19
CA ARG A 173 22.23 -25.83 -5.46
C ARG A 173 21.30 -27.04 -5.68
N TRP A 174 20.00 -26.85 -5.49
CA TRP A 174 18.98 -27.89 -5.71
C TRP A 174 18.37 -27.83 -7.11
N GLN A 175 18.30 -26.62 -7.70
CA GLN A 175 17.77 -26.35 -9.04
C GLN A 175 18.91 -25.95 -10.01
N PRO A 176 18.74 -26.18 -11.34
CA PRO A 176 19.73 -25.78 -12.34
C PRO A 176 19.90 -24.25 -12.44
N GLU A 177 20.96 -23.78 -13.10
CA GLU A 177 21.15 -22.33 -13.33
C GLU A 177 20.18 -21.78 -14.38
N ALA A 178 19.79 -22.62 -15.34
CA ALA A 178 18.94 -22.26 -16.45
C ALA A 178 18.09 -23.44 -16.92
N VAL A 179 17.00 -23.13 -17.59
CA VAL A 179 16.09 -24.07 -18.25
C VAL A 179 15.78 -23.57 -19.66
N GLU A 180 15.56 -24.51 -20.57
CA GLU A 180 15.03 -24.24 -21.92
C GLU A 180 13.57 -24.71 -21.95
N LEU A 181 12.65 -23.80 -22.28
CA LEU A 181 11.23 -24.12 -22.47
C LEU A 181 10.85 -23.87 -23.93
N ALA A 182 10.30 -24.88 -24.59
CA ALA A 182 9.70 -24.73 -25.91
C ALA A 182 8.47 -23.80 -25.86
N SER A 183 8.03 -23.31 -27.02
CA SER A 183 6.76 -22.56 -27.12
C SER A 183 5.59 -23.39 -26.53
N GLY A 184 4.88 -22.81 -25.55
CA GLY A 184 3.77 -23.47 -24.86
C GLY A 184 4.16 -24.51 -23.81
N GLU A 185 5.45 -24.70 -23.48
CA GLU A 185 5.86 -25.66 -22.43
C GLU A 185 5.54 -25.16 -21.00
N THR A 186 5.26 -26.08 -20.07
CA THR A 186 5.01 -25.75 -18.64
C THR A 186 5.73 -26.71 -17.70
N LEU A 187 6.83 -26.26 -17.10
CA LEU A 187 7.54 -27.01 -16.05
C LEU A 187 6.81 -26.89 -14.71
N VAL A 188 6.81 -27.97 -13.91
CA VAL A 188 6.18 -28.04 -12.59
C VAL A 188 7.21 -28.30 -11.48
N GLY A 189 7.09 -27.55 -10.38
CA GLY A 189 7.89 -27.75 -9.17
C GLY A 189 7.02 -27.83 -7.91
N GLU A 190 7.15 -28.92 -7.15
CA GLU A 190 6.60 -29.03 -5.78
C GLU A 190 7.71 -28.87 -4.73
N PHE A 191 7.47 -28.01 -3.74
CA PHE A 191 8.41 -27.65 -2.69
C PHE A 191 7.81 -27.83 -1.29
N ALA A 192 8.62 -28.35 -0.36
CA ALA A 192 8.35 -28.34 1.07
C ALA A 192 8.75 -26.99 1.68
N VAL A 193 7.86 -26.38 2.47
CA VAL A 193 8.15 -25.15 3.22
C VAL A 193 8.74 -25.49 4.58
N VAL A 194 10.04 -25.20 4.79
CA VAL A 194 10.76 -25.58 6.01
C VAL A 194 11.74 -24.49 6.52
N PRO A 195 11.87 -24.31 7.85
CA PRO A 195 12.95 -23.53 8.45
C PRO A 195 14.30 -24.25 8.36
N ARG A 196 15.39 -23.50 8.58
CA ARG A 196 16.76 -24.05 8.59
C ARG A 196 16.98 -25.13 9.65
N GLU A 197 16.42 -24.93 10.84
CA GLU A 197 16.68 -25.70 12.06
C GLU A 197 15.37 -26.11 12.76
N PRO A 198 15.38 -27.12 13.66
CA PRO A 198 14.19 -27.52 14.42
C PRO A 198 13.69 -26.40 15.34
N GLY A 199 12.51 -25.85 15.06
CA GLY A 199 11.94 -24.77 15.86
C GLY A 199 10.52 -24.38 15.44
N ALA A 200 9.90 -23.51 16.22
CA ALA A 200 8.69 -22.81 15.77
C ALA A 200 9.08 -21.83 14.65
N ILE A 201 8.31 -21.79 13.57
CA ILE A 201 8.44 -20.73 12.56
C ILE A 201 7.99 -19.41 13.20
N PRO A 202 8.82 -18.35 13.22
CA PRO A 202 8.41 -17.02 13.67
C PRO A 202 7.24 -16.46 12.87
N THR A 203 6.55 -15.46 13.43
CA THR A 203 5.49 -14.73 12.72
C THR A 203 6.08 -13.52 11.98
N GLY A 204 5.61 -13.24 10.78
CA GLY A 204 6.11 -12.16 9.91
C GLY A 204 6.02 -12.51 8.42
N ARG A 205 6.54 -11.61 7.57
CA ARG A 205 6.53 -11.75 6.10
C ARG A 205 7.89 -12.20 5.56
N TYR A 206 7.90 -13.35 4.90
CA TYR A 206 9.07 -13.99 4.31
C TYR A 206 9.11 -13.75 2.80
N ALA A 207 9.92 -12.80 2.34
CA ALA A 207 10.06 -12.48 0.91
C ALA A 207 11.14 -13.34 0.24
N PHE A 208 10.79 -14.00 -0.87
CA PHE A 208 11.69 -14.87 -1.62
C PHE A 208 12.26 -14.13 -2.84
N GLY A 209 13.52 -13.69 -2.75
CA GLY A 209 14.21 -12.91 -3.78
C GLY A 209 14.05 -11.39 -3.62
N GLU A 210 14.78 -10.62 -4.43
CA GLU A 210 14.94 -9.15 -4.30
C GLU A 210 14.10 -8.34 -5.32
N ALA A 211 13.05 -8.94 -5.89
CA ALA A 211 12.15 -8.24 -6.82
C ALA A 211 11.23 -7.24 -6.09
N ASP A 212 10.78 -6.19 -6.80
CA ASP A 212 9.85 -5.18 -6.24
C ASP A 212 8.51 -5.77 -5.75
N ASP A 213 8.07 -6.85 -6.40
CA ASP A 213 6.96 -7.71 -6.00
C ASP A 213 7.48 -9.15 -5.88
N PRO A 214 7.96 -9.57 -4.69
CA PRO A 214 8.53 -10.89 -4.46
C PRO A 214 7.46 -11.86 -3.96
N LEU A 215 7.55 -13.12 -4.43
CA LEU A 215 6.80 -14.24 -3.86
C LEU A 215 6.99 -14.24 -2.33
N THR A 216 5.90 -14.10 -1.58
CA THR A 216 5.96 -13.84 -0.14
C THR A 216 5.11 -14.84 0.64
N LEU A 217 5.69 -15.47 1.66
CA LEU A 217 4.93 -16.22 2.66
C LEU A 217 4.68 -15.34 3.88
N SER A 218 3.43 -14.99 4.15
CA SER A 218 3.03 -14.35 5.41
C SER A 218 2.66 -15.42 6.43
N VAL A 219 3.20 -15.34 7.65
CA VAL A 219 3.01 -16.33 8.71
C VAL A 219 2.54 -15.66 9.99
N TRP A 220 1.43 -16.15 10.57
CA TRP A 220 0.88 -15.65 11.83
C TRP A 220 0.44 -16.80 12.73
N GLN A 221 0.17 -16.50 14.00
CA GLN A 221 -0.39 -17.46 14.96
C GLN A 221 -1.89 -17.56 14.74
N THR A 222 -2.43 -18.77 14.60
CA THR A 222 -3.85 -18.99 14.24
C THR A 222 -4.79 -18.59 15.36
N SER A 223 -4.44 -18.92 16.61
CA SER A 223 -5.25 -18.58 17.79
C SER A 223 -5.15 -17.11 18.19
N GLN A 224 -3.97 -16.50 18.02
CA GLN A 224 -3.67 -15.13 18.46
C GLN A 224 -2.99 -14.30 17.34
N PRO A 225 -3.75 -13.92 16.29
CA PRO A 225 -3.26 -13.11 15.16
C PRO A 225 -3.14 -11.60 15.44
N GLY A 226 -3.75 -11.11 16.51
CA GLY A 226 -3.93 -9.69 16.81
C GLY A 226 -2.77 -9.05 17.59
N PRO A 227 -2.89 -7.75 17.94
CA PRO A 227 -1.89 -7.07 18.76
C PRO A 227 -1.86 -7.63 20.20
N THR A 228 -0.66 -7.70 20.77
CA THR A 228 -0.42 -8.03 22.19
C THR A 228 0.02 -6.82 23.02
N GLU A 229 0.24 -5.68 22.36
CA GLU A 229 0.52 -4.38 22.98
C GLU A 229 -0.79 -3.65 23.28
N GLY A 230 -0.96 -3.15 24.50
CA GLY A 230 -2.14 -2.35 24.88
C GLY A 230 -2.14 -0.96 24.23
N SER A 231 -3.30 -0.52 23.77
CA SER A 231 -3.49 0.83 23.20
C SER A 231 -3.48 1.91 24.28
N ALA A 232 -2.90 3.06 23.95
CA ALA A 232 -2.98 4.30 24.71
C ALA A 232 -4.41 4.88 24.82
N PHE A 233 -5.40 4.22 24.20
CA PHE A 233 -6.83 4.55 24.17
C PHE A 233 -7.74 3.38 24.59
N GLU A 234 -7.24 2.35 25.28
CA GLU A 234 -7.98 1.16 25.76
C GLU A 234 -9.31 1.42 26.52
N ASN A 235 -9.55 2.64 27.00
CA ASN A 235 -10.78 3.06 27.70
C ASN A 235 -11.50 4.21 26.98
N ALA A 236 -11.21 4.46 25.70
CA ALA A 236 -11.88 5.48 24.91
C ALA A 236 -13.29 5.01 24.48
N THR A 237 -14.24 5.93 24.47
CA THR A 237 -15.54 5.73 23.82
C THR A 237 -15.69 6.75 22.70
N PRO A 238 -15.25 6.44 21.47
CA PRO A 238 -15.38 7.33 20.33
C PRO A 238 -16.85 7.71 20.06
N PRO A 239 -17.12 8.94 19.58
CA PRO A 239 -18.40 9.24 18.95
C PRO A 239 -18.66 8.28 17.78
N ALA A 240 -19.94 8.01 17.50
CA ALA A 240 -20.32 7.21 16.34
C ALA A 240 -19.96 7.93 15.02
N PHE A 241 -19.78 7.16 13.95
CA PHE A 241 -19.85 7.65 12.58
C PHE A 241 -21.25 7.36 12.03
N ASP A 242 -21.76 8.24 11.16
CA ASP A 242 -23.16 8.25 10.73
C ASP A 242 -23.63 6.98 10.00
N GLU A 243 -22.71 6.27 9.31
CA GLU A 243 -23.05 5.15 8.43
C GLU A 243 -22.78 3.77 9.06
N ARG A 244 -21.58 3.54 9.59
CA ARG A 244 -21.17 2.32 10.30
C ARG A 244 -20.08 2.63 11.32
N SER A 245 -20.19 2.07 12.52
CA SER A 245 -19.08 2.02 13.47
C SER A 245 -17.97 1.11 12.91
N PRO A 246 -16.72 1.60 12.80
CA PRO A 246 -15.58 0.75 12.45
C PRO A 246 -15.16 -0.12 13.65
N ALA A 247 -14.40 -1.18 13.36
CA ALA A 247 -13.59 -1.85 14.37
C ALA A 247 -12.40 -0.93 14.73
N TRP A 248 -12.31 -0.53 16.00
CA TRP A 248 -11.25 0.34 16.48
C TRP A 248 -10.00 -0.45 16.90
N TYR A 249 -8.83 0.13 16.68
CA TYR A 249 -7.56 -0.45 17.16
C TYR A 249 -7.50 -0.63 18.68
N HIS A 250 -8.12 0.25 19.46
CA HIS A 250 -8.14 0.12 20.93
C HIS A 250 -9.05 -0.99 21.46
N ASP A 251 -9.97 -1.49 20.63
CA ASP A 251 -10.77 -2.69 20.91
C ASP A 251 -10.08 -3.98 20.43
N ALA A 252 -8.89 -3.89 19.84
CA ALA A 252 -8.18 -5.05 19.31
C ALA A 252 -7.53 -5.87 20.41
N THR A 253 -7.73 -7.19 20.33
CA THR A 253 -7.25 -8.20 21.26
C THR A 253 -6.24 -9.11 20.56
N PRO A 254 -5.48 -9.97 21.28
CA PRO A 254 -4.65 -10.99 20.67
C PRO A 254 -5.42 -11.89 19.69
N GLU A 255 -6.72 -12.11 19.92
CA GLU A 255 -7.60 -12.91 19.06
C GLU A 255 -8.13 -12.15 17.81
N THR A 256 -7.88 -10.83 17.70
CA THR A 256 -8.43 -9.97 16.62
C THR A 256 -7.74 -10.22 15.27
N GLN A 257 -8.45 -10.89 14.35
CA GLN A 257 -7.95 -11.29 13.03
C GLN A 257 -7.72 -10.16 12.01
N ALA A 258 -8.30 -8.97 12.19
CA ALA A 258 -8.10 -7.84 11.29
C ALA A 258 -8.18 -6.51 12.07
N PHE A 259 -7.20 -5.64 11.88
CA PHE A 259 -7.03 -4.41 12.67
C PHE A 259 -6.16 -3.39 11.94
N LEU A 260 -6.42 -2.10 12.16
CA LEU A 260 -5.65 -0.98 11.63
C LEU A 260 -4.69 -0.46 12.70
N ARG A 261 -3.43 -0.89 12.68
CA ARG A 261 -2.41 -0.49 13.68
C ARG A 261 -1.79 0.87 13.33
N PRO A 262 -1.87 1.89 14.20
CA PRO A 262 -1.04 3.08 14.09
C PRO A 262 0.40 2.81 14.53
N SER A 263 1.38 3.45 13.90
CA SER A 263 2.79 3.39 14.29
C SER A 263 3.08 4.16 15.58
N ALA A 264 2.24 5.15 15.90
CA ALA A 264 2.26 5.90 17.15
C ALA A 264 0.85 6.47 17.40
N GLU A 265 0.38 6.39 18.66
CA GLU A 265 -0.94 6.88 19.07
C GLU A 265 -0.92 8.30 19.64
N ARG A 266 0.26 8.86 19.91
CA ARG A 266 0.47 10.25 20.35
C ARG A 266 1.74 10.79 19.68
N VAL A 267 1.66 11.96 19.05
CA VAL A 267 2.78 12.56 18.29
C VAL A 267 2.76 14.09 18.35
N ASP A 268 3.93 14.70 18.36
CA ASP A 268 4.12 16.16 18.24
C ASP A 268 4.22 16.59 16.77
N ALA A 269 3.59 17.70 16.37
CA ALA A 269 3.77 18.25 15.03
C ALA A 269 5.18 18.88 14.83
N PRO A 270 5.83 18.69 13.67
CA PRO A 270 5.40 17.89 12.52
C PRO A 270 5.71 16.39 12.68
N ALA A 271 4.70 15.55 12.41
CA ALA A 271 4.78 14.10 12.61
C ALA A 271 4.60 13.30 11.30
N ALA A 272 5.07 12.05 11.31
CA ALA A 272 4.65 11.01 10.38
C ALA A 272 4.03 9.85 11.18
N VAL A 273 2.79 9.48 10.85
CA VAL A 273 2.09 8.32 11.43
C VAL A 273 1.70 7.39 10.30
N SER A 274 2.18 6.15 10.36
CA SER A 274 1.78 5.09 9.43
C SER A 274 0.65 4.28 10.06
N PHE A 275 -0.40 4.01 9.30
CA PHE A 275 -1.53 3.18 9.70
C PHE A 275 -1.50 1.92 8.83
N THR A 276 -1.23 0.76 9.42
CA THR A 276 -1.13 -0.52 8.72
C THR A 276 -2.37 -1.37 9.00
N LEU A 277 -3.18 -1.64 7.98
CA LEU A 277 -4.27 -2.61 8.06
C LEU A 277 -3.68 -4.00 7.88
N HIS A 278 -3.77 -4.82 8.91
CA HIS A 278 -3.42 -6.23 8.88
C HIS A 278 -4.67 -7.06 8.55
N ASN A 279 -4.57 -7.98 7.58
CA ASN A 279 -5.57 -9.01 7.37
C ASN A 279 -5.00 -10.40 7.70
N HIS A 280 -5.22 -10.88 8.92
CA HIS A 280 -4.82 -12.22 9.37
C HIS A 280 -6.01 -13.21 9.36
N ARG A 281 -7.03 -12.94 8.53
CA ARG A 281 -8.13 -13.85 8.22
C ARG A 281 -7.72 -14.86 7.15
N THR A 282 -8.56 -15.87 6.94
CA THR A 282 -8.52 -16.77 5.77
C THR A 282 -9.24 -16.18 4.54
N GLU A 283 -10.03 -15.12 4.72
CA GLU A 283 -10.77 -14.42 3.67
C GLU A 283 -10.10 -13.08 3.33
N PRO A 284 -10.17 -12.61 2.07
CA PRO A 284 -9.72 -11.26 1.73
C PRO A 284 -10.63 -10.20 2.34
N LEU A 285 -10.06 -9.04 2.65
CA LEU A 285 -10.83 -7.80 2.75
C LEU A 285 -10.99 -7.22 1.33
N SER A 286 -11.97 -6.34 1.15
CA SER A 286 -12.20 -5.60 -0.08
C SER A 286 -12.76 -4.22 0.24
N GLY A 287 -12.53 -3.28 -0.68
CA GLY A 287 -12.90 -1.89 -0.49
C GLY A 287 -12.12 -1.00 -1.45
N ASN A 288 -11.62 0.13 -0.95
CA ASN A 288 -10.89 1.10 -1.77
C ASN A 288 -9.75 1.73 -0.98
N VAL A 289 -8.52 1.55 -1.42
CA VAL A 289 -7.32 2.10 -0.76
C VAL A 289 -7.23 3.63 -0.80
N TYR A 290 -8.00 4.30 -1.67
CA TYR A 290 -8.12 5.76 -1.68
C TYR A 290 -9.27 6.29 -0.81
N ASP A 291 -10.15 5.42 -0.32
CA ASP A 291 -11.24 5.75 0.60
C ASP A 291 -10.80 5.55 2.07
N TRP A 292 -9.71 6.24 2.41
CA TRP A 292 -9.38 6.57 3.79
C TRP A 292 -10.15 7.84 4.19
N THR A 293 -10.26 8.11 5.49
CA THR A 293 -10.85 9.33 6.03
C THR A 293 -10.11 9.75 7.30
N LEU A 294 -9.63 11.00 7.32
CA LEU A 294 -9.11 11.67 8.51
C LEU A 294 -10.21 12.56 9.08
N SER A 295 -10.59 12.34 10.35
CA SER A 295 -11.55 13.17 11.08
C SER A 295 -10.96 13.69 12.38
N LYS A 296 -11.33 14.92 12.78
CA LYS A 296 -10.98 15.51 14.09
C LYS A 296 -12.15 15.39 15.05
N GLN A 297 -11.88 15.12 16.33
CA GLN A 297 -12.90 15.17 17.38
C GLN A 297 -13.06 16.61 17.87
N PHE A 298 -14.30 17.11 17.93
CA PHE A 298 -14.62 18.41 18.52
C PHE A 298 -16.01 18.38 19.15
N GLU A 299 -16.18 18.99 20.33
CA GLU A 299 -17.45 19.06 21.11
C GLU A 299 -18.19 17.72 21.38
N GLY A 300 -17.57 16.57 21.08
CA GLY A 300 -18.19 15.24 21.21
C GLY A 300 -18.59 14.59 19.89
N GLU A 301 -18.23 15.19 18.75
CA GLU A 301 -18.58 14.74 17.39
C GLU A 301 -17.33 14.58 16.51
N TRP A 302 -17.49 13.96 15.32
CA TRP A 302 -16.43 13.78 14.33
C TRP A 302 -16.57 14.74 13.14
N TYR A 303 -15.52 15.49 12.85
CA TYR A 303 -15.45 16.43 11.74
C TYR A 303 -14.44 15.94 10.69
N ARG A 304 -14.94 15.43 9.55
CA ARG A 304 -14.12 15.00 8.40
C ARG A 304 -13.23 16.14 7.89
N ILE A 305 -11.92 15.91 7.84
CA ILE A 305 -10.91 16.88 7.38
C ILE A 305 -10.50 16.59 5.93
N ALA A 306 -10.27 15.32 5.59
CA ALA A 306 -9.85 14.86 4.26
C ALA A 306 -10.14 13.35 4.08
N PRO A 307 -10.20 12.82 2.85
CA PRO A 307 -10.23 13.52 1.56
C PRO A 307 -11.65 14.00 1.22
N TRP A 308 -11.76 14.81 0.16
CA TRP A 308 -13.04 15.35 -0.35
C TRP A 308 -13.40 14.91 -1.78
N ALA A 309 -12.55 14.08 -2.38
CA ALA A 309 -12.75 13.38 -3.64
C ALA A 309 -11.97 12.06 -3.56
N ILE A 310 -12.55 10.98 -4.08
CA ILE A 310 -12.07 9.61 -3.92
C ILE A 310 -12.15 8.93 -5.31
N PRO A 311 -11.03 8.53 -5.93
CA PRO A 311 -11.04 7.60 -7.06
C PRO A 311 -11.72 6.30 -6.64
N VAL A 312 -12.49 5.64 -7.51
CA VAL A 312 -13.31 4.47 -7.13
C VAL A 312 -12.86 3.15 -7.79
N PRO A 313 -11.62 2.66 -7.56
CA PRO A 313 -11.29 1.27 -7.83
C PRO A 313 -11.86 0.37 -6.72
N LEU A 314 -12.15 -0.89 -7.08
CA LEU A 314 -12.25 -1.97 -6.10
C LEU A 314 -10.83 -2.53 -5.87
N THR A 315 -10.40 -2.60 -4.62
CA THR A 315 -9.08 -3.14 -4.23
C THR A 315 -9.28 -4.24 -3.18
N PRO A 316 -8.79 -5.47 -3.43
CA PRO A 316 -8.72 -6.50 -2.41
C PRO A 316 -7.50 -6.30 -1.50
N LEU A 317 -7.57 -6.83 -0.27
CA LEU A 317 -6.41 -7.05 0.58
C LEU A 317 -6.40 -8.53 0.99
N ALA A 318 -5.38 -9.26 0.54
CA ALA A 318 -5.34 -10.71 0.62
C ALA A 318 -5.24 -11.26 2.07
N PRO A 319 -5.60 -12.53 2.30
CA PRO A 319 -5.26 -13.26 3.52
C PRO A 319 -3.75 -13.20 3.81
N GLY A 320 -3.38 -12.80 5.02
CA GLY A 320 -1.99 -12.59 5.44
C GLY A 320 -1.36 -11.28 4.96
N ASP A 321 -2.07 -10.45 4.19
CA ASP A 321 -1.51 -9.24 3.58
C ASP A 321 -1.73 -7.97 4.43
N THR A 322 -1.02 -6.90 4.07
CA THR A 322 -0.96 -5.65 4.83
C THR A 322 -0.91 -4.44 3.91
N HIS A 323 -1.77 -3.44 4.13
CA HIS A 323 -1.69 -2.15 3.43
C HIS A 323 -1.40 -1.02 4.41
N THR A 324 -0.50 -0.09 4.05
CA THR A 324 -0.04 0.98 4.93
C THR A 324 -0.26 2.36 4.32
N TRP A 325 -1.10 3.17 4.97
CA TRP A 325 -1.22 4.60 4.67
C TRP A 325 -0.28 5.39 5.56
N THR A 326 0.46 6.37 5.03
CA THR A 326 1.29 7.26 5.85
C THR A 326 0.75 8.69 5.82
N LEU A 327 0.31 9.16 6.98
CA LEU A 327 -0.09 10.55 7.23
C LEU A 327 1.12 11.36 7.65
N LYS A 328 1.39 12.46 6.95
CA LYS A 328 2.32 13.52 7.39
C LYS A 328 1.49 14.66 7.97
N ALA A 329 1.52 14.77 9.30
CA ALA A 329 0.77 15.77 10.05
C ALA A 329 1.60 17.05 10.19
N PHE A 330 1.09 18.15 9.63
CA PHE A 330 1.66 19.49 9.71
C PHE A 330 0.61 20.47 10.24
N ASP A 331 0.99 21.30 11.21
CA ASP A 331 0.24 22.46 11.69
C ASP A 331 0.35 23.66 10.71
N GLY A 332 1.52 23.78 10.05
CA GLY A 332 1.75 24.67 8.92
C GLY A 332 1.16 24.17 7.59
N PRO A 333 1.49 24.85 6.48
CA PRO A 333 1.13 24.40 5.12
C PRO A 333 1.60 22.98 4.84
N ARG A 334 0.88 22.26 3.97
CA ARG A 334 1.31 20.91 3.55
C ARG A 334 2.63 20.96 2.78
N VAL A 335 3.45 19.93 2.98
CA VAL A 335 4.61 19.64 2.11
C VAL A 335 4.19 18.51 1.17
N GLU A 336 4.20 18.77 -0.13
CA GLU A 336 3.87 17.76 -1.15
C GLU A 336 4.82 16.55 -1.02
N CYS A 337 4.26 15.35 -1.10
CA CYS A 337 4.97 14.08 -0.98
C CYS A 337 4.27 13.06 -1.87
N GLU A 338 5.02 12.39 -2.76
CA GLU A 338 4.42 11.49 -3.76
C GLU A 338 3.76 10.26 -3.10
N ASP A 339 4.35 9.73 -2.02
CA ASP A 339 3.89 8.53 -1.30
C ASP A 339 3.24 8.79 0.07
N ALA A 340 2.68 9.99 0.34
CA ALA A 340 2.10 10.29 1.65
C ALA A 340 0.88 11.23 1.64
N ILE A 341 -0.04 10.99 2.57
CA ILE A 341 -1.20 11.83 2.84
C ILE A 341 -0.73 13.07 3.61
N ALA A 342 -0.88 14.26 3.03
CA ALA A 342 -0.48 15.53 3.65
C ALA A 342 -1.56 16.61 3.47
N PRO A 343 -2.61 16.67 4.33
CA PRO A 343 -3.62 17.73 4.26
C PRO A 343 -3.05 19.10 4.67
N GLY A 344 -2.12 19.12 5.63
CA GLY A 344 -1.62 20.33 6.27
C GLY A 344 -2.68 21.04 7.13
N HIS A 345 -2.23 22.08 7.84
CA HIS A 345 -3.05 22.91 8.72
C HIS A 345 -3.86 22.13 9.78
N LEU A 346 -3.26 21.07 10.34
CA LEU A 346 -3.82 20.26 11.42
C LEU A 346 -3.46 20.83 12.79
N GLY A 347 -4.45 21.35 13.51
CA GLY A 347 -4.25 21.84 14.88
C GLY A 347 -4.31 20.71 15.91
N GLY A 348 -3.78 20.96 17.11
CA GLY A 348 -3.71 19.96 18.18
C GLY A 348 -5.07 19.41 18.63
N GLY A 349 -5.09 18.15 19.08
CA GLY A 349 -6.28 17.44 19.54
C GLY A 349 -6.36 16.00 19.04
N ARG A 350 -7.52 15.35 19.30
CA ARG A 350 -7.78 13.96 18.92
C ARG A 350 -8.26 13.82 17.48
N TYR A 351 -7.73 12.83 16.80
CA TYR A 351 -8.09 12.46 15.43
C TYR A 351 -8.44 10.97 15.35
N ALA A 352 -9.25 10.63 14.34
CA ALA A 352 -9.47 9.27 13.86
C ALA A 352 -8.98 9.16 12.42
N PHE A 353 -8.21 8.11 12.13
CA PHE A 353 -7.90 7.67 10.78
C PHE A 353 -8.68 6.38 10.50
N HIS A 354 -9.53 6.41 9.49
CA HIS A 354 -10.50 5.37 9.13
C HIS A 354 -10.26 4.91 7.70
N VAL A 355 -10.47 3.63 7.40
CA VAL A 355 -10.29 3.07 6.05
C VAL A 355 -11.49 2.21 5.64
N ASN A 356 -12.04 2.47 4.44
CA ASN A 356 -13.12 1.70 3.86
C ASN A 356 -12.58 0.41 3.20
N MET A 357 -12.13 -0.51 4.05
CA MET A 357 -11.70 -1.87 3.72
C MET A 357 -12.34 -2.81 4.74
N ALA A 358 -13.11 -3.79 4.26
CA ALA A 358 -13.90 -4.70 5.10
C ALA A 358 -14.04 -6.08 4.43
N SER A 359 -14.46 -7.11 5.18
CA SER A 359 -15.06 -8.30 4.58
C SER A 359 -16.51 -7.97 4.17
N GLU A 360 -17.12 -8.76 3.27
CA GLU A 360 -18.43 -8.49 2.64
C GLU A 360 -19.53 -7.99 3.62
N ASN A 361 -19.58 -8.60 4.80
CA ASN A 361 -20.54 -8.28 5.87
C ASN A 361 -19.85 -7.78 7.16
N GLY A 362 -18.58 -7.36 7.07
CA GLY A 362 -17.77 -6.92 8.20
C GLY A 362 -17.82 -5.40 8.47
N PRO A 363 -17.24 -4.96 9.60
CA PRO A 363 -16.95 -3.55 9.84
C PRO A 363 -15.77 -3.08 8.96
N THR A 364 -15.72 -1.76 8.73
CA THR A 364 -14.51 -1.06 8.30
C THR A 364 -13.56 -0.88 9.48
N HIS A 365 -12.34 -0.36 9.28
CA HIS A 365 -11.31 -0.33 10.33
C HIS A 365 -10.83 1.09 10.64
N ALA A 366 -10.58 1.41 11.91
CA ALA A 366 -10.14 2.74 12.34
C ALA A 366 -9.14 2.72 13.50
N ALA A 367 -8.32 3.77 13.59
CA ALA A 367 -7.38 4.02 14.67
C ALA A 367 -7.56 5.46 15.19
N LEU A 368 -7.33 5.65 16.49
CA LEU A 368 -7.20 6.97 17.09
C LEU A 368 -5.74 7.41 17.10
N PHE A 369 -5.51 8.72 17.06
CA PHE A 369 -4.26 9.32 17.52
C PHE A 369 -4.49 10.72 18.08
N ASP A 370 -3.69 11.12 19.06
CA ASP A 370 -3.63 12.51 19.54
C ASP A 370 -2.43 13.22 18.89
N LEU A 371 -2.67 14.39 18.32
CA LEU A 371 -1.65 15.29 17.79
C LEU A 371 -1.43 16.42 18.79
N ASP A 372 -0.21 16.59 19.32
CA ASP A 372 0.17 17.81 20.03
C ASP A 372 0.68 18.85 19.02
N ALA A 373 0.00 20.00 19.01
CA ALA A 373 0.23 21.13 18.12
C ALA A 373 -0.57 22.33 18.63
N PRO A 374 -0.22 23.57 18.22
CA PRO A 374 -1.11 24.72 18.41
C PRO A 374 -2.52 24.47 17.85
N ALA A 375 -3.53 25.13 18.39
CA ALA A 375 -4.86 25.14 17.78
C ALA A 375 -4.79 25.80 16.39
N ALA A 376 -5.41 25.19 15.37
CA ALA A 376 -5.33 25.72 14.01
C ALA A 376 -6.03 27.07 13.91
N SER A 377 -5.35 28.04 13.28
CA SER A 377 -5.88 29.38 13.01
C SER A 377 -6.17 29.55 11.52
N VAL A 378 -7.31 30.16 11.16
CA VAL A 378 -7.62 30.46 9.76
C VAL A 378 -6.90 31.73 9.32
N THR A 379 -5.97 31.61 8.38
CA THR A 379 -5.28 32.74 7.74
C THR A 379 -5.66 32.81 6.26
N PRO A 380 -5.95 34.01 5.70
CA PRO A 380 -6.19 34.14 4.26
C PRO A 380 -4.97 33.72 3.42
N THR A 381 -5.15 33.46 2.13
CA THR A 381 -4.02 33.24 1.21
C THR A 381 -3.32 34.56 0.88
N GLU A 382 -2.00 34.53 0.71
CA GLU A 382 -1.15 35.73 0.54
C GLU A 382 -1.51 36.59 -0.69
N ASP A 383 -2.20 36.01 -1.66
CA ASP A 383 -2.65 36.68 -2.89
C ASP A 383 -3.97 37.45 -2.74
N VAL A 384 -4.63 37.42 -1.57
CA VAL A 384 -5.90 38.14 -1.36
C VAL A 384 -5.67 39.64 -1.12
N SER A 385 -6.28 40.45 -1.99
CA SER A 385 -6.39 41.90 -1.80
C SER A 385 -7.66 42.24 -1.03
N ILE A 386 -7.64 43.31 -0.21
CA ILE A 386 -8.79 43.73 0.60
C ILE A 386 -9.06 45.24 0.55
N GLU A 387 -10.33 45.59 0.38
CA GLU A 387 -10.87 46.94 0.56
C GLU A 387 -11.92 46.90 1.69
N ARG A 388 -11.88 47.87 2.62
CA ARG A 388 -12.85 47.98 3.72
C ARG A 388 -13.81 49.14 3.48
N GLU A 389 -15.10 48.83 3.37
CA GLU A 389 -16.22 49.78 3.37
C GLU A 389 -17.03 49.61 4.68
N TYR A 390 -17.98 50.51 4.96
CA TYR A 390 -18.73 50.49 6.23
C TYR A 390 -19.50 49.16 6.42
N ARG A 391 -19.06 48.35 7.39
CA ARG A 391 -19.54 46.99 7.71
C ARG A 391 -19.37 45.92 6.61
N LEU A 392 -18.65 46.24 5.53
CA LEU A 392 -18.45 45.39 4.36
C LEU A 392 -16.95 45.29 4.01
N VAL A 393 -16.42 44.07 3.93
CA VAL A 393 -15.09 43.84 3.33
C VAL A 393 -15.25 43.31 1.91
N ARG A 394 -14.53 43.91 0.96
CA ARG A 394 -14.37 43.39 -0.40
C ARG A 394 -13.01 42.73 -0.48
N ALA A 395 -12.99 41.41 -0.66
CA ALA A 395 -11.80 40.64 -0.92
C ALA A 395 -11.72 40.31 -2.41
N SER A 396 -10.51 40.23 -3.00
CA SER A 396 -10.35 39.63 -4.33
C SER A 396 -9.03 38.89 -4.50
N THR A 397 -9.09 37.72 -5.14
CA THR A 397 -7.92 36.99 -5.63
C THR A 397 -7.54 37.50 -7.03
N PRO A 398 -6.28 37.34 -7.47
CA PRO A 398 -5.84 37.74 -8.81
C PRO A 398 -6.67 37.12 -9.92
N ASP A 399 -6.61 37.69 -11.11
CA ASP A 399 -7.19 37.10 -12.32
C ASP A 399 -6.20 36.12 -12.95
N ASP A 400 -6.57 34.84 -12.92
CA ASP A 400 -5.83 33.68 -13.43
C ASP A 400 -6.42 33.16 -14.75
N GLY A 401 -7.45 33.84 -15.30
CA GLY A 401 -8.10 33.48 -16.56
C GLY A 401 -9.29 32.51 -16.41
N GLY A 402 -9.68 32.15 -15.18
CA GLY A 402 -10.93 31.43 -14.92
C GLY A 402 -12.15 32.36 -14.89
N ASP A 403 -13.34 31.82 -15.20
CA ASP A 403 -14.60 32.58 -15.12
C ASP A 403 -14.80 33.20 -13.72
N ARG A 404 -15.17 34.48 -13.69
CA ARG A 404 -15.15 35.29 -12.46
C ARG A 404 -16.51 35.34 -11.77
N ALA A 405 -16.59 34.75 -10.59
CA ALA A 405 -17.75 34.77 -9.71
C ALA A 405 -17.49 35.62 -8.46
N THR A 406 -18.52 35.80 -7.63
CA THR A 406 -18.39 36.44 -6.32
C THR A 406 -19.08 35.59 -5.26
N LEU A 407 -18.30 35.11 -4.30
CA LEU A 407 -18.81 34.52 -3.07
C LEU A 407 -19.19 35.65 -2.11
N VAL A 408 -20.38 35.54 -1.53
CA VAL A 408 -20.84 36.40 -0.44
C VAL A 408 -20.86 35.55 0.82
N VAL A 409 -20.34 36.09 1.92
CA VAL A 409 -20.54 35.53 3.27
C VAL A 409 -21.12 36.64 4.15
N GLN A 410 -22.09 36.31 5.00
CA GLN A 410 -22.73 37.24 5.92
C GLN A 410 -22.98 36.56 7.26
N ARG A 411 -22.96 37.31 8.36
CA ARG A 411 -23.51 36.82 9.63
C ARG A 411 -25.00 36.54 9.50
N THR A 412 -25.47 35.51 10.19
CA THR A 412 -26.88 35.10 10.33
C THR A 412 -27.15 34.74 11.80
N ASP A 413 -28.42 34.60 12.16
CA ASP A 413 -28.83 34.35 13.55
C ASP A 413 -28.62 32.90 14.01
N ASP A 414 -28.68 31.93 13.09
CA ASP A 414 -28.54 30.50 13.39
C ASP A 414 -28.02 29.67 12.18
N ALA A 415 -27.43 28.51 12.45
CA ALA A 415 -27.01 27.49 11.48
C ALA A 415 -26.66 26.16 12.19
N ASP A 416 -27.09 25.00 11.66
CA ASP A 416 -26.80 23.70 12.29
C ASP A 416 -25.34 23.23 12.05
N ALA A 417 -24.84 23.37 10.82
CA ALA A 417 -23.58 22.74 10.41
C ALA A 417 -22.34 23.50 10.89
N ARG A 418 -21.61 22.99 11.89
CA ARG A 418 -20.33 23.58 12.34
C ARG A 418 -19.18 23.29 11.34
N LEU A 419 -18.22 24.21 11.25
CA LEU A 419 -16.92 24.04 10.59
C LEU A 419 -15.75 24.28 11.54
N LEU A 420 -14.70 23.47 11.40
CA LEU A 420 -13.45 23.62 12.14
C LEU A 420 -12.38 24.38 11.32
N PRO A 421 -11.43 25.08 11.97
CA PRO A 421 -10.32 25.75 11.28
C PRO A 421 -9.55 24.84 10.32
N GLU A 422 -9.29 23.59 10.72
CA GLU A 422 -8.60 22.58 9.91
C GLU A 422 -9.34 22.31 8.59
N GLN A 423 -10.67 22.32 8.59
CA GLN A 423 -11.50 22.16 7.40
C GLN A 423 -11.47 23.42 6.53
N VAL A 424 -11.60 24.60 7.14
CA VAL A 424 -11.58 25.89 6.43
C VAL A 424 -10.24 26.11 5.73
N MET A 425 -9.13 25.64 6.32
CA MET A 425 -7.79 25.78 5.75
C MET A 425 -7.48 24.86 4.58
N GLN A 426 -8.30 23.82 4.33
CA GLN A 426 -8.15 22.93 3.16
C GLN A 426 -8.43 23.67 1.84
N PRO A 427 -7.81 23.26 0.71
CA PRO A 427 -8.02 23.90 -0.60
C PRO A 427 -9.49 24.05 -1.00
N ARG A 428 -10.32 23.03 -0.71
CA ARG A 428 -11.76 23.01 -0.98
C ARG A 428 -12.57 24.08 -0.23
N ASN A 429 -12.03 24.69 0.82
CA ASN A 429 -12.68 25.80 1.52
C ASN A 429 -11.93 27.13 1.30
N ARG A 430 -11.11 27.28 0.24
CA ARG A 430 -10.37 28.52 -0.09
C ARG A 430 -11.27 29.77 -0.09
N GLY A 431 -12.51 29.66 -0.58
CA GLY A 431 -13.48 30.76 -0.53
C GLY A 431 -13.85 31.19 0.89
N LEU A 432 -13.98 30.24 1.83
CA LEU A 432 -14.23 30.51 3.25
C LEU A 432 -12.97 30.98 3.98
N ARG A 433 -11.80 30.40 3.66
CA ARG A 433 -10.47 30.85 4.13
C ARG A 433 -10.21 32.32 3.80
N ASN A 434 -10.64 32.77 2.62
CA ASN A 434 -10.49 34.14 2.14
C ASN A 434 -11.72 35.04 2.42
N THR A 435 -12.57 34.67 3.38
CA THR A 435 -13.69 35.51 3.85
C THR A 435 -13.82 35.53 5.38
N LEU A 436 -13.75 34.39 6.06
CA LEU A 436 -13.98 34.27 7.50
C LEU A 436 -13.03 35.12 8.38
N PRO A 437 -11.72 35.24 8.11
CA PRO A 437 -10.80 36.06 8.91
C PRO A 437 -11.08 37.58 8.88
N PHE A 438 -12.02 38.04 8.06
CA PHE A 438 -12.36 39.45 7.92
C PHE A 438 -13.61 39.89 8.70
N PHE A 439 -14.23 38.98 9.48
CA PHE A 439 -15.35 39.32 10.38
C PHE A 439 -14.88 39.94 11.70
N GLU A 440 -14.15 41.05 11.58
CA GLU A 440 -13.78 41.94 12.70
C GLU A 440 -15.03 42.63 13.31
N GLU A 441 -14.87 43.29 14.46
CA GLU A 441 -15.98 43.98 15.15
C GLU A 441 -16.72 44.95 14.22
N GLY A 442 -18.05 44.79 14.12
CA GLY A 442 -18.90 45.61 13.28
C GLY A 442 -18.95 45.21 11.79
N ILE A 443 -18.07 44.33 11.30
CA ILE A 443 -18.24 43.72 9.98
C ILE A 443 -19.43 42.77 10.03
N GLN A 444 -20.30 42.86 9.02
CA GLN A 444 -21.50 42.03 8.90
C GLN A 444 -21.50 41.20 7.62
N LYS A 445 -20.69 41.59 6.63
CA LYS A 445 -20.68 41.01 5.29
C LYS A 445 -19.29 41.05 4.68
N VAL A 446 -18.93 39.99 3.97
CA VAL A 446 -17.72 39.92 3.16
C VAL A 446 -18.11 39.47 1.75
N ARG A 447 -17.51 40.10 0.74
CA ARG A 447 -17.67 39.75 -0.68
C ARG A 447 -16.30 39.40 -1.26
N LEU A 448 -16.10 38.14 -1.65
CA LEU A 448 -14.88 37.66 -2.29
C LEU A 448 -15.11 37.51 -3.79
N ARG A 449 -14.49 38.38 -4.60
CA ARG A 449 -14.44 38.22 -6.06
C ARG A 449 -13.32 37.27 -6.44
N THR A 450 -13.66 36.10 -6.98
CA THR A 450 -12.72 35.00 -7.23
C THR A 450 -13.16 34.21 -8.48
N THR A 451 -12.67 32.99 -8.67
CA THR A 451 -13.09 32.12 -9.79
C THR A 451 -14.30 31.26 -9.45
N ASP A 452 -15.01 30.81 -10.49
CA ASP A 452 -16.26 30.05 -10.41
C ASP A 452 -16.15 28.82 -9.49
N GLY A 453 -15.15 27.96 -9.75
CA GLY A 453 -14.89 26.77 -8.95
C GLY A 453 -14.56 27.04 -7.48
N VAL A 454 -13.97 28.20 -7.13
CA VAL A 454 -13.72 28.56 -5.72
C VAL A 454 -15.00 28.98 -4.99
N VAL A 455 -16.00 29.49 -5.73
CA VAL A 455 -17.35 29.72 -5.20
C VAL A 455 -18.07 28.38 -5.02
N ASP A 456 -18.07 27.53 -6.04
CA ASP A 456 -18.79 26.25 -5.99
C ASP A 456 -18.23 25.29 -4.93
N ASP A 457 -16.90 25.20 -4.76
CA ASP A 457 -16.31 24.41 -3.69
C ASP A 457 -16.67 24.96 -2.30
N ALA A 458 -16.71 26.29 -2.12
CA ALA A 458 -17.18 26.93 -0.89
C ALA A 458 -18.69 26.70 -0.65
N LEU A 459 -19.50 26.49 -1.70
CA LEU A 459 -20.92 26.12 -1.61
C LEU A 459 -21.18 24.60 -1.69
N ARG A 460 -20.12 23.76 -1.75
CA ARG A 460 -20.19 22.30 -1.95
C ARG A 460 -20.95 21.87 -3.23
N GLY A 461 -20.98 22.70 -4.26
CA GLY A 461 -21.71 22.45 -5.52
C GLY A 461 -23.23 22.66 -5.42
N SER A 462 -23.72 23.33 -4.37
CA SER A 462 -25.11 23.74 -4.22
C SER A 462 -25.40 25.04 -4.98
N GLU A 463 -26.51 25.10 -5.73
CA GLU A 463 -27.06 26.37 -6.24
C GLU A 463 -27.71 27.22 -5.12
N ALA A 464 -28.02 26.61 -3.97
CA ALA A 464 -28.65 27.24 -2.82
C ALA A 464 -27.66 27.59 -1.70
N ASP A 465 -27.99 28.64 -0.94
CA ASP A 465 -27.23 29.18 0.19
C ASP A 465 -26.75 28.11 1.19
N ARG A 466 -25.49 28.22 1.62
CA ARG A 466 -24.85 27.35 2.61
C ARG A 466 -24.77 28.06 3.96
N ALA A 467 -25.60 27.66 4.92
CA ALA A 467 -25.48 28.07 6.32
C ALA A 467 -24.43 27.22 7.07
N PHE A 468 -23.65 27.82 7.97
CA PHE A 468 -22.72 27.11 8.85
C PHE A 468 -22.29 27.92 10.08
N ARG A 469 -21.82 27.26 11.14
CA ARG A 469 -21.17 27.90 12.30
C ARG A 469 -19.65 27.86 12.19
N PHE A 470 -18.97 28.92 12.62
CA PHE A 470 -17.51 28.96 12.72
C PHE A 470 -17.11 29.75 13.98
N GLY A 471 -16.36 29.11 14.88
CA GLY A 471 -16.27 29.58 16.27
C GLY A 471 -17.66 29.57 16.93
N ASP A 472 -18.02 30.65 17.62
CA ASP A 472 -19.34 30.81 18.23
C ASP A 472 -20.39 31.39 17.26
N GLU A 473 -19.95 32.04 16.18
CA GLU A 473 -20.81 32.76 15.22
C GLU A 473 -21.42 31.86 14.13
N ALA A 474 -22.59 32.26 13.62
CA ALA A 474 -23.27 31.64 12.49
C ALA A 474 -23.16 32.52 11.23
N PHE A 475 -22.97 31.88 10.07
CA PHE A 475 -22.78 32.50 8.77
C PHE A 475 -23.67 31.86 7.70
N ALA A 476 -24.09 32.66 6.73
CA ALA A 476 -24.67 32.21 5.47
C ALA A 476 -23.74 32.60 4.32
N ALA A 477 -23.52 31.68 3.38
CA ALA A 477 -22.68 31.89 2.20
C ALA A 477 -23.44 31.57 0.90
N TRP A 478 -23.30 32.41 -0.12
CA TRP A 478 -24.00 32.27 -1.39
C TRP A 478 -23.28 32.97 -2.56
N ARG A 479 -23.77 32.72 -3.79
CA ARG A 479 -23.27 33.30 -5.05
C ARG A 479 -23.98 34.65 -5.33
N ALA A 480 -23.22 35.70 -5.63
CA ALA A 480 -23.73 37.09 -5.77
C ALA A 480 -24.43 37.40 -7.10
#